data_AF-I3WZE1-F1
#
_entry.id   AF-I3WZE1-F1
#
_cell.length_a   1.000
_cell.length_b   1.000
_cell.length_c   1.000
_cell.angle_alpha   90.00
_cell.angle_beta   90.00
_cell.angle_gamma   90.00
#
_symmetry.space_group_name_H-M   'P 1'
#
loop_
_entity.id
_entity.type
_entity.pdbx_description
1 polymer ?
#
loop_
_entity_poly.entity_id
_entity_poly.type
_entity_poly.pdbx_seq_one_letter_code
_entity_poly.pdbx_strand_id
1 'polypeptide(L)'
;MKNQTIEFAGEAVGALMPDDGQLRFVAVKYSVWPLDGRRFATAEEALRAVAALHVLRQRGPIGTRAAPTDHCEAVGTAGAH
;
A
#
# COMPACT_ATOMS: atom_id res chain seq x y z
N MET A 1 12.50 2.62 -26.93
CA MET A 1 12.48 3.06 -25.51
C MET A 1 11.34 2.31 -24.83
N LYS A 2 11.57 1.75 -23.64
CA LYS A 2 10.72 0.71 -23.03
C LYS A 2 9.73 1.33 -22.04
N ASN A 3 8.44 1.33 -22.36
CA ASN A 3 7.37 1.57 -21.40
C ASN A 3 7.40 0.46 -20.34
N GLN A 4 7.17 0.81 -19.08
CA GLN A 4 7.13 -0.19 -18.01
C GLN A 4 5.67 -0.49 -17.68
N THR A 5 5.19 -1.65 -18.11
CA THR A 5 3.88 -2.15 -17.67
C THR A 5 4.00 -2.62 -16.23
N ILE A 6 3.08 -2.19 -15.37
CA ILE A 6 2.97 -2.63 -13.98
C ILE A 6 1.90 -3.71 -13.93
N GLU A 7 2.38 -4.93 -13.72
CA GLU A 7 1.55 -6.11 -13.50
C GLU A 7 1.54 -6.42 -12.00
N PHE A 8 0.35 -6.55 -11.42
CA PHE A 8 0.17 -6.87 -10.02
C PHE A 8 -0.74 -8.08 -9.88
N ALA A 9 -0.31 -9.09 -9.11
CA ALA A 9 -0.99 -10.37 -8.96
C ALA A 9 -1.27 -11.12 -10.29
N GLY A 10 -0.39 -10.97 -11.28
CA GLY A 10 -0.55 -11.60 -12.60
C GLY A 10 -1.48 -10.85 -13.54
N GLU A 11 -1.86 -9.61 -13.21
CA GLU A 11 -2.72 -8.79 -14.05
C GLU A 11 -2.13 -7.40 -14.29
N ALA A 12 -2.19 -6.93 -15.55
CA ALA A 12 -1.79 -5.58 -15.90
C ALA A 12 -2.74 -4.56 -15.25
N VAL A 13 -2.24 -3.90 -14.20
CA VAL A 13 -3.03 -2.91 -13.45
C VAL A 13 -2.80 -1.49 -13.96
N GLY A 14 -1.61 -1.20 -14.50
CA GLY A 14 -1.29 0.11 -15.06
C GLY A 14 -0.02 0.11 -15.88
N ALA A 15 0.28 1.24 -16.51
CA ALA A 15 1.51 1.46 -17.25
C ALA A 15 2.22 2.71 -16.73
N LEU A 16 3.55 2.64 -16.66
CA LEU A 16 4.43 3.77 -16.41
C LEU A 16 4.95 4.31 -17.75
N MET A 17 4.57 5.54 -18.03
CA MET A 17 5.09 6.32 -19.14
C MET A 17 6.13 7.32 -18.63
N PRO A 18 7.37 7.32 -19.15
CA PRO A 18 8.31 8.40 -18.88
C PRO A 18 7.78 9.72 -19.45
N ASP A 19 7.72 10.75 -18.60
CA ASP A 19 7.21 12.10 -18.84
C ASP A 19 8.20 13.09 -18.21
N ASP A 20 9.03 13.73 -19.04
CA ASP A 20 9.98 14.80 -18.65
C ASP A 20 10.84 14.50 -17.39
N GLY A 21 11.40 13.29 -17.33
CA GLY A 21 12.24 12.84 -16.19
C GLY A 21 11.46 12.26 -15.01
N GLN A 22 10.14 12.19 -15.09
CA GLN A 22 9.26 11.49 -14.16
C GLN A 22 8.56 10.32 -14.85
N LEU A 23 7.93 9.44 -14.08
CA LEU A 23 7.16 8.29 -14.57
C LEU A 23 5.70 8.52 -14.23
N ARG A 24 4.89 8.82 -15.24
CA ARG A 24 3.44 8.96 -15.11
C ARG A 24 2.80 7.58 -15.07
N PHE A 25 2.01 7.33 -14.03
CA PHE A 25 1.18 6.14 -13.91
C PHE A 25 -0.15 6.35 -14.62
N VAL A 26 -0.49 5.41 -15.50
CA VAL A 26 -1.76 5.34 -16.22
C VAL A 26 -2.50 4.11 -15.73
N ALA A 27 -3.60 4.32 -15.02
CA ALA A 27 -4.43 3.25 -14.51
C ALA A 27 -5.29 2.68 -15.65
N VAL A 28 -5.21 1.37 -15.86
CA VAL A 28 -6.11 0.67 -16.80
C VAL A 28 -7.26 -0.05 -16.08
N LYS A 29 -7.21 -0.10 -14.75
CA LYS A 29 -8.18 -0.83 -13.92
C LYS A 29 -8.70 0.01 -12.74
N TYR A 30 -9.97 -0.17 -12.41
CA TYR A 30 -10.65 0.54 -11.30
C TYR A 30 -9.94 0.36 -9.95
N SER A 31 -9.24 -0.75 -9.73
CA SER A 31 -8.50 -1.02 -8.49
C SER A 31 -7.34 -0.06 -8.24
N VAL A 32 -6.84 0.63 -9.28
CA VAL A 32 -5.71 1.56 -9.20
C VAL A 32 -6.05 2.97 -9.71
N TRP A 33 -7.33 3.28 -9.91
CA TRP A 33 -7.82 4.62 -10.21
C TRP A 33 -7.27 5.74 -9.30
N PRO A 34 -7.07 5.53 -7.97
CA PRO A 34 -6.49 6.57 -7.12
C PRO A 34 -5.01 6.88 -7.44
N LEU A 35 -4.34 6.08 -8.27
CA LEU A 35 -2.97 6.33 -8.75
C LEU A 35 -2.94 6.86 -10.17
N ASP A 36 -4.09 6.93 -10.85
CA ASP A 36 -4.17 7.45 -12.21
C ASP A 36 -3.68 8.91 -12.25
N GLY A 37 -2.79 9.20 -13.21
CA GLY A 37 -2.24 10.55 -13.38
C GLY A 37 -1.18 10.95 -12.35
N ARG A 38 -0.86 10.10 -11.36
CA ARG A 38 0.28 10.37 -10.48
C ARG A 38 1.59 10.21 -11.22
N ARG A 39 2.51 11.13 -10.94
CA ARG A 39 3.89 11.07 -11.40
C ARG A 39 4.77 10.56 -10.27
N PHE A 40 5.61 9.59 -10.58
CA PHE A 40 6.55 8.97 -9.67
C PHE A 40 7.97 9.24 -10.16
N ALA A 41 8.92 9.38 -9.25
CA ALA A 41 10.32 9.52 -9.62
C ALA A 41 10.90 8.20 -10.16
N THR A 42 10.40 7.06 -9.67
CA THR A 42 10.91 5.72 -10.01
C THR A 42 9.78 4.69 -10.10
N ALA A 43 10.06 3.58 -10.80
CA ALA A 43 9.11 2.47 -10.93
C ALA A 43 8.84 1.76 -9.60
N GLU A 44 9.84 1.69 -8.70
CA GLU A 44 9.66 1.15 -7.34
C GLU A 44 8.64 1.94 -6.53
N GLU A 45 8.65 3.27 -6.65
CA GLU A 45 7.70 4.14 -5.94
C GLU A 45 6.26 3.88 -6.38
N ALA A 46 6.06 3.74 -7.70
CA ALA A 46 4.77 3.39 -8.27
C ALA A 46 4.30 2.01 -7.82
N LEU A 47 5.19 1.02 -7.81
CA LEU A 47 4.89 -0.35 -7.42
C LEU A 47 4.54 -0.44 -5.93
N ARG A 48 5.23 0.32 -5.06
CA ARG A 48 4.86 0.49 -3.64
C ARG A 48 3.49 1.13 -3.48
N ALA A 49 3.16 2.15 -4.27
CA ALA A 49 1.85 2.79 -4.21
C ALA A 49 0.72 1.85 -4.64
N VAL A 50 0.93 1.08 -5.70
CA VAL A 50 0.00 0.02 -6.15
C VAL A 50 -0.18 -1.04 -5.08
N ALA A 51 0.93 -1.53 -4.51
CA ALA A 51 0.89 -2.52 -3.43
C ALA A 51 0.14 -2.00 -2.20
N ALA A 52 0.37 -0.75 -1.80
CA ALA A 52 -0.33 -0.13 -0.68
C ALA A 52 -1.85 -0.04 -0.90
N LEU A 53 -2.31 0.35 -2.10
CA LEU A 53 -3.73 0.34 -2.45
C LEU A 53 -4.33 -1.06 -2.43
N HIS A 54 -3.59 -2.05 -2.93
CA HIS A 54 -4.08 -3.43 -2.98
C HIS A 54 -4.19 -4.02 -1.58
N VAL A 55 -3.21 -3.76 -0.70
CA VAL A 55 -3.26 -4.14 0.72
C VAL A 55 -4.43 -3.46 1.43
N LEU A 56 -4.66 -2.17 1.17
CA LEU A 56 -5.78 -1.41 1.75
C LEU A 56 -7.16 -1.93 1.28
N ARG A 57 -7.25 -2.50 0.07
CA ARG A 57 -8.49 -3.11 -0.44
C ARG A 57 -8.71 -4.55 0.00
N GLN A 58 -7.64 -5.32 0.14
CA GLN A 58 -7.72 -6.71 0.64
C GLN A 58 -7.98 -6.77 2.14
N ARG A 59 -7.52 -5.76 2.89
CA ARG A 59 -7.94 -5.53 4.26
C ARG A 59 -9.22 -4.70 4.22
N GLY A 60 -10.38 -5.35 4.26
CA GLY A 60 -11.63 -4.69 4.65
C GLY A 60 -11.41 -3.80 5.89
N PRO A 61 -12.23 -2.75 6.08
CA PRO A 61 -11.88 -1.57 6.86
C PRO A 61 -11.20 -1.99 8.17
N ILE A 62 -9.93 -1.64 8.32
CA ILE A 62 -9.26 -1.73 9.61
C ILE A 62 -9.84 -0.57 10.44
N GLY A 63 -11.05 -0.79 10.94
CA GLY A 63 -11.55 -0.06 12.08
C GLY A 63 -10.61 -0.39 13.24
N THR A 64 -9.68 0.53 13.49
CA THR A 64 -9.02 0.77 14.78
C THR A 64 -8.54 -0.46 15.55
N ARG A 65 -7.24 -0.76 15.48
CA ARG A 65 -6.43 -0.85 16.71
C ARG A 65 -4.94 -0.74 16.38
N ALA A 66 -4.43 0.48 16.44
CA ALA A 66 -3.01 0.70 16.71
C ALA A 66 -2.90 1.16 18.17
N ALA A 67 -2.39 0.28 19.02
CA ALA A 67 -1.48 0.61 20.12
C ALA A 67 -0.91 -0.71 20.68
N PRO A 68 0.39 -1.00 20.48
CA PRO A 68 1.10 -2.06 21.17
C PRO A 68 1.86 -1.49 22.37
N THR A 69 1.36 -1.70 23.59
CA THR A 69 2.06 -1.61 24.90
C THR A 69 0.99 -1.91 25.95
N ASP A 70 1.16 -2.72 26.98
CA ASP A 70 2.32 -3.20 27.71
C ASP A 70 1.85 -4.43 28.50
N HIS A 71 2.68 -5.46 28.57
CA HIS A 71 2.48 -6.57 29.49
C HIS A 71 3.19 -6.21 30.79
N CYS A 72 2.42 -5.95 31.83
CA CYS A 72 2.90 -6.05 33.21
C CYS A 72 1.78 -6.59 34.11
N GLU A 73 1.58 -7.91 34.06
CA GLU A 73 0.89 -8.60 35.15
C GLU A 73 1.84 -8.68 36.35
N ALA A 74 1.82 -7.63 37.18
CA ALA A 74 2.31 -7.72 38.54
C ALA A 74 1.14 -8.16 39.44
N VAL A 75 1.00 -9.47 39.65
CA VAL A 75 0.10 -10.02 40.65
C VAL A 75 0.62 -9.63 42.05
N GLY A 76 -0.02 -8.61 42.63
CA GLY A 76 0.18 -8.20 44.01
C GLY A 76 -0.46 -9.21 44.96
N THR A 77 0.38 -9.86 45.76
CA THR A 77 0.00 -10.63 46.94
C THR A 77 -0.71 -9.73 47.96
N ALA A 78 -1.95 -10.04 48.32
CA ALA A 78 -2.60 -9.51 49.53
C ALA A 78 -3.55 -10.57 50.09
N GLY A 79 -3.28 -11.01 51.33
CA GLY A 79 -3.99 -12.09 51.99
C GLY A 79 -5.23 -11.65 52.77
N ALA A 80 -5.97 -12.66 53.24
CA ALA A 80 -6.83 -12.61 54.44
C ALA A 80 -7.43 -14.01 54.67
N HIS A 81 -6.93 -14.76 55.67
CA HIS A 81 -7.72 -15.29 56.80
C HIS A 81 -6.81 -16.00 57.81
#